data_AF-A0A7V7RM36-F1
#
_entry.id   AF-A0A7V7RM36-F1
#
_cell.length_a   1.000
_cell.length_b   1.000
_cell.length_c   1.000
_cell.angle_alpha   90.00
_cell.angle_beta   90.00
_cell.angle_gamma   90.00
#
_symmetry.space_group_name_H-M   'P 1'
#
loop_
_entity.id
_entity.type
_entity.pdbx_description
1 polymer ?
#
loop_
_entity_poly.entity_id
_entity_poly.type
_entity_poly.pdbx_seq_one_letter_code
_entity_poly.pdbx_strand_id
1 'polypeptide(L)'
;MKKVFFGFVILLGMVTSACSNGGGDLTVDESIEAFANAGLEAESPTEMTKDDYGMAPMKAEEGKRILLPSLCEDCGGRVFSYDSQDDLEQMKAYYDEMGEESAMLFSWTIVHKNILVQLNGDLSEDQYKEYEKALKEL
;
A
#
# COMPACT_ATOMS: atom_id res chain seq x y z
N MET A 1 -9.13 -36.90 32.41
CA MET A 1 -9.68 -36.03 31.34
C MET A 1 -9.07 -34.64 31.52
N LYS A 2 -8.04 -34.31 30.74
CA LYS A 2 -7.27 -33.08 30.84
C LYS A 2 -8.06 -31.94 30.19
N LYS A 3 -8.45 -30.93 30.98
CA LYS A 3 -8.95 -29.65 30.46
C LYS A 3 -7.73 -28.79 30.17
N VAL A 4 -7.45 -28.55 28.89
CA VAL A 4 -6.38 -27.64 28.47
C VAL A 4 -6.98 -26.24 28.43
N PHE A 5 -6.55 -25.40 29.36
CA PHE A 5 -6.81 -23.96 29.37
C PHE A 5 -5.98 -23.34 28.24
N PHE A 6 -6.64 -22.82 27.21
CA PHE A 6 -5.99 -22.05 26.15
C PHE A 6 -5.87 -20.61 26.65
N GLY A 7 -4.70 -20.28 27.21
CA GLY A 7 -4.38 -18.92 27.67
C GLY A 7 -4.06 -18.03 26.47
N PHE A 8 -4.95 -17.09 26.18
CA PHE A 8 -4.72 -16.02 25.22
C PHE A 8 -3.82 -14.97 25.89
N VAL A 9 -2.52 -15.03 25.62
CA VAL A 9 -1.54 -14.03 26.08
C VAL A 9 -1.57 -12.89 25.06
N ILE A 10 -2.28 -11.82 25.39
CA ILE A 10 -2.18 -10.53 24.69
C ILE A 10 -0.85 -9.91 25.11
N LEU A 11 0.17 -10.06 24.26
CA LEU A 11 1.42 -9.34 24.41
C LEU A 11 1.21 -7.94 23.82
N LEU A 12 0.89 -6.98 24.68
CA LEU A 12 0.85 -5.57 24.34
C LEU A 12 2.29 -5.08 24.15
N GLY A 13 2.80 -5.20 22.93
CA GLY A 13 4.09 -4.64 22.53
C GLY A 13 4.00 -3.13 22.48
N MET A 14 4.69 -2.44 23.40
CA MET A 14 4.99 -1.02 23.27
C MET A 14 5.88 -0.84 22.04
N VAL A 15 5.30 -0.35 20.93
CA VAL A 15 6.08 0.14 19.79
C VAL A 15 6.47 1.57 20.11
N THR A 16 7.77 1.80 20.30
CA THR A 16 8.35 3.13 20.40
C THR A 16 8.13 3.84 19.07
N SER A 17 7.26 4.84 19.04
CA SER A 17 7.12 5.76 17.91
C SER A 17 8.45 6.48 17.70
N ALA A 18 9.27 5.96 16.78
CA ALA A 18 10.30 6.74 16.12
C ALA A 18 9.57 7.64 15.12
N CYS A 19 9.01 8.75 15.60
CA CYS A 19 8.58 9.83 14.71
C CYS A 19 9.84 10.39 14.06
N SER A 20 10.19 9.90 12.87
CA SER A 20 11.11 10.56 11.96
C SER A 20 10.42 11.82 11.46
N ASN A 21 10.54 12.90 12.22
CA ASN A 21 10.13 14.23 11.82
C ASN A 21 11.18 14.75 10.81
N GLY A 22 10.93 14.58 9.51
CA GLY A 22 11.83 15.07 8.47
C GLY A 22 11.14 15.10 7.10
N GLY A 23 11.07 16.29 6.49
CA GLY A 23 10.56 16.50 5.13
C GLY A 23 11.50 15.94 4.05
N GLY A 24 11.80 14.65 4.14
CA GLY A 24 12.53 13.88 3.15
C GLY A 24 11.63 12.84 2.49
N ASP A 25 12.21 12.13 1.52
CA ASP A 25 11.55 11.05 0.80
C ASP A 25 11.19 9.91 1.74
N LEU A 26 9.99 9.36 1.55
CA LEU A 26 9.51 8.16 2.21
C LEU A 26 9.99 6.92 1.47
N THR A 27 10.20 5.85 2.22
CA THR A 27 10.45 4.53 1.66
C THR A 27 9.14 3.78 1.41
N VAL A 28 9.19 2.77 0.54
CA VAL A 28 8.07 1.86 0.30
C VAL A 28 7.71 1.10 1.59
N ASP A 29 8.72 0.66 2.35
CA ASP A 29 8.50 -0.07 3.61
C ASP A 29 7.85 0.79 4.70
N GLU A 30 8.27 2.05 4.88
CA GLU A 30 7.61 2.97 5.83
C GLU A 30 6.12 3.16 5.50
N SER A 31 5.79 3.23 4.21
CA SER A 31 4.42 3.36 3.74
C SER A 31 3.58 2.13 4.05
N ILE A 32 4.14 0.93 3.83
CA ILE A 32 3.50 -0.35 4.13
C ILE A 32 3.34 -0.54 5.65
N GLU A 33 4.36 -0.19 6.43
CA GLU A 33 4.31 -0.22 7.89
C GLU A 33 3.24 0.74 8.44
N ALA A 34 3.03 1.89 7.82
CA ALA A 34 1.96 2.82 8.20
C ALA A 34 0.57 2.19 8.05
N PHE A 35 0.33 1.43 6.98
CA PHE A 35 -0.91 0.68 6.79
C PHE A 35 -1.10 -0.38 7.89
N ALA A 36 -0.08 -1.18 8.15
CA ALA A 36 -0.13 -2.19 9.20
C ALA A 36 -0.37 -1.56 10.59
N ASN A 37 0.29 -0.45 10.90
CA ASN A 37 0.12 0.28 12.16
C ASN A 37 -1.26 0.91 12.31
N ALA A 38 -1.91 1.27 11.20
CA ALA A 38 -3.30 1.72 11.15
C ALA A 38 -4.31 0.57 11.25
N GLY A 39 -3.85 -0.68 11.29
CA GLY A 39 -4.71 -1.87 11.32
C GLY A 39 -5.29 -2.25 9.96
N LEU A 40 -4.68 -1.75 8.87
CA LEU A 40 -5.08 -2.02 7.49
C LEU A 40 -4.33 -3.22 6.93
N GLU A 41 -4.94 -3.89 5.95
CA GLU A 41 -4.33 -5.02 5.25
C GLU A 41 -3.17 -4.56 4.36
N ALA A 42 -2.00 -5.13 4.56
CA ALA A 42 -0.84 -4.91 3.69
C ALA A 42 0.05 -6.15 3.74
N GLU A 43 -0.56 -7.31 3.49
CA GLU A 43 0.06 -8.59 3.78
C GLU A 43 1.09 -9.01 2.72
N SER A 44 2.05 -9.83 3.14
CA SER A 44 3.05 -10.47 2.26
C SER A 44 3.75 -9.51 1.27
N PRO A 45 4.31 -8.38 1.74
CA PRO A 45 5.01 -7.44 0.88
C PRO A 45 6.10 -8.15 0.08
N THR A 46 6.04 -8.03 -1.24
CA THR A 46 6.97 -8.70 -2.16
C THR A 46 7.51 -7.70 -3.16
N GLU A 47 8.83 -7.72 -3.37
CA GLU A 47 9.49 -6.89 -4.38
C GLU A 47 8.91 -7.12 -5.76
N MET A 48 8.60 -6.04 -6.47
CA MET A 48 8.12 -6.10 -7.84
C MET A 48 9.30 -6.25 -8.81
N THR A 49 9.11 -7.16 -9.76
CA THR A 49 9.98 -7.34 -10.91
C THR A 49 9.32 -6.74 -12.15
N LYS A 50 10.04 -6.73 -13.28
CA LYS A 50 9.50 -6.29 -14.57
C LYS A 50 8.18 -6.97 -14.96
N ASP A 51 7.98 -8.23 -14.55
CA ASP A 51 6.81 -9.02 -14.93
C ASP A 51 5.56 -8.57 -14.14
N ASP A 52 5.76 -7.89 -13.01
CA ASP A 52 4.70 -7.40 -12.13
C ASP A 52 4.10 -6.07 -12.60
N TYR A 53 4.80 -5.29 -13.42
CA TYR A 53 4.29 -4.01 -13.94
C TYR A 53 3.20 -4.18 -15.01
N GLY A 54 3.12 -5.36 -15.64
CA GLY A 54 2.17 -5.61 -16.71
C GLY A 54 2.44 -4.70 -17.91
N MET A 55 1.47 -3.85 -18.26
CA MET A 55 1.59 -2.86 -19.34
C MET A 55 2.13 -1.51 -18.87
N ALA A 56 2.25 -1.30 -17.55
CA ALA A 56 2.68 -0.05 -16.97
C ALA A 56 4.17 0.22 -17.25
N PRO A 57 4.57 1.47 -17.56
CA PRO A 57 5.98 1.84 -17.64
C PRO A 57 6.72 1.59 -16.31
N MET A 58 7.93 1.01 -16.38
CA MET A 58 8.81 0.85 -15.22
C MET A 58 9.59 2.14 -14.93
N LYS A 59 8.91 3.08 -14.25
CA LYS A 59 9.46 4.39 -13.89
C LYS A 59 9.75 4.58 -12.40
N ALA A 60 9.28 3.67 -11.56
CA ALA A 60 9.54 3.71 -10.13
C ALA A 60 10.97 3.29 -9.82
N GLU A 61 11.54 3.85 -8.75
CA GLU A 61 12.84 3.44 -8.21
C GLU A 61 12.70 2.09 -7.48
N GLU A 62 11.68 1.99 -6.61
CA GLU A 62 11.30 0.76 -5.91
C GLU A 62 9.80 0.53 -6.04
N GLY A 63 9.39 -0.74 -6.05
CA GLY A 63 7.99 -1.12 -6.02
C GLY A 63 7.77 -2.42 -5.26
N LYS A 64 6.79 -2.45 -4.37
CA LYS A 64 6.35 -3.68 -3.69
C LYS A 64 4.87 -3.92 -3.90
N ARG A 65 4.53 -5.19 -4.08
CA ARG A 65 3.15 -5.66 -4.06
C ARG A 65 2.75 -6.04 -2.64
N ILE A 66 1.54 -5.66 -2.24
CA ILE A 66 0.89 -6.07 -0.98
C ILE A 66 -0.41 -6.82 -1.27
N LEU A 67 -0.84 -7.69 -0.36
CA LEU A 67 -2.09 -8.43 -0.46
C LEU A 67 -3.18 -7.82 0.45
N LEU A 68 -4.42 -7.90 -0.04
CA LEU A 68 -5.66 -7.46 0.57
C LEU A 68 -6.63 -8.66 0.67
N PRO A 69 -6.38 -9.62 1.58
CA PRO A 69 -7.08 -10.90 1.62
C PRO A 69 -8.59 -10.78 1.91
N SER A 70 -9.07 -9.65 2.45
CA SER A 70 -10.50 -9.38 2.60
C SER A 70 -11.26 -9.29 1.28
N LEU A 71 -10.57 -8.95 0.17
CA LEU A 71 -11.17 -8.86 -1.16
C LEU A 71 -11.14 -10.22 -1.88
N CYS A 72 -9.95 -10.82 -2.00
CA CYS A 72 -9.73 -12.16 -2.52
C CYS A 72 -8.29 -12.63 -2.22
N GLU A 73 -7.99 -13.92 -2.41
CA GLU A 73 -6.69 -14.53 -2.05
C GLU A 73 -5.48 -13.87 -2.74
N ASP A 74 -5.66 -13.34 -3.95
CA ASP A 74 -4.61 -12.69 -4.75
C ASP A 74 -4.95 -11.23 -5.08
N CYS A 75 -5.93 -10.64 -4.37
CA CYS A 75 -6.25 -9.23 -4.50
C CYS A 75 -5.24 -8.42 -3.69
N GLY A 76 -4.91 -7.21 -4.15
CA GLY A 76 -3.80 -6.49 -3.55
C GLY A 76 -3.67 -5.05 -4.00
N GLY A 77 -2.53 -4.48 -3.63
CA GLY A 77 -2.09 -3.18 -4.06
C GLY A 77 -0.61 -3.19 -4.41
N ARG A 78 -0.13 -2.04 -4.87
CA ARG A 78 1.26 -1.78 -5.19
C ARG A 78 1.65 -0.45 -4.59
N VAL A 79 2.83 -0.42 -3.98
CA VAL A 79 3.42 0.77 -3.37
C VAL A 79 4.72 1.03 -4.09
N PHE A 80 4.90 2.25 -4.59
CA PHE A 80 6.03 2.64 -5.42
C PHE A 80 6.69 3.89 -4.84
N SER A 81 8.01 3.98 -4.94
CA SER A 81 8.77 5.20 -4.73
C SER A 81 9.31 5.74 -6.05
N TYR A 82 9.46 7.06 -6.14
CA TYR A 82 9.98 7.73 -7.32
C TYR A 82 11.03 8.78 -6.94
N ASP A 83 12.10 8.85 -7.71
CA ASP A 83 13.08 9.95 -7.61
C ASP A 83 12.58 11.22 -8.34
N SER A 84 11.59 11.07 -9.22
CA SER A 84 11.10 12.11 -10.12
C SER A 84 9.60 12.32 -9.91
N GLN A 85 9.24 13.54 -9.52
CA GLN A 85 7.84 13.94 -9.35
C GLN A 85 7.06 13.83 -10.67
N ASP A 86 7.69 14.17 -11.79
CA ASP A 86 7.07 14.04 -13.12
C ASP A 86 6.76 12.57 -13.44
N ASP A 87 7.63 11.64 -13.08
CA ASP A 87 7.41 10.21 -13.31
C ASP A 87 6.30 9.66 -12.41
N LEU A 88 6.26 10.09 -11.15
CA LEU A 88 5.18 9.77 -10.23
C LEU A 88 3.83 10.25 -10.78
N GLU A 89 3.74 11.51 -11.21
CA GLU A 89 2.49 12.09 -11.74
C GLU A 89 2.05 11.40 -13.03
N GLN A 90 2.98 11.09 -13.93
CA GLN A 90 2.70 10.31 -15.13
C GLN A 90 2.16 8.91 -14.79
N MET A 91 2.73 8.23 -13.80
CA MET A 91 2.28 6.90 -13.41
C MET A 91 0.92 6.93 -12.69
N LYS A 92 0.65 7.97 -11.90
CA LYS A 92 -0.69 8.18 -11.32
C LYS A 92 -1.72 8.36 -12.42
N ALA A 93 -1.47 9.25 -13.38
CA ALA A 93 -2.36 9.51 -14.50
C ALA A 93 -2.62 8.24 -15.32
N TYR A 94 -1.57 7.45 -15.59
CA TYR A 94 -1.70 6.17 -16.29
C TYR A 94 -2.70 5.22 -15.62
N TYR A 95 -2.64 5.06 -14.29
CA TYR A 95 -3.57 4.18 -13.57
C TYR A 95 -4.98 4.75 -13.48
N ASP A 96 -5.12 6.07 -13.31
CA ASP A 96 -6.43 6.73 -13.30
C ASP A 96 -7.13 6.57 -14.65
N GLU A 97 -6.42 6.84 -15.75
CA GLU A 97 -6.93 6.72 -17.13
C GLU A 97 -7.34 5.28 -17.47
N MET A 98 -6.58 4.27 -17.03
CA MET A 98 -6.97 2.87 -17.19
C MET A 98 -8.34 2.56 -16.55
N GLY A 99 -8.64 3.17 -15.40
CA GLY A 99 -9.92 3.02 -14.73
C GLY A 99 -11.08 3.67 -15.49
N GLU A 100 -10.82 4.75 -16.22
CA GLU A 100 -11.82 5.41 -17.08
C GLU A 100 -12.17 4.56 -18.32
N GLU A 101 -11.23 3.78 -18.83
CA GLU A 101 -11.47 2.89 -19.98
C GLU A 101 -12.35 1.69 -19.63
N SER A 102 -12.25 1.17 -18.41
CA SER A 102 -13.04 0.03 -17.95
C SER A 102 -13.13 -0.04 -16.43
N ALA A 103 -14.35 -0.26 -15.92
CA ALA A 103 -14.58 -0.50 -14.51
C ALA A 103 -13.78 -1.70 -13.96
N MET A 104 -13.42 -2.68 -14.80
CA MET A 104 -12.59 -3.83 -14.38
C MET A 104 -11.11 -3.46 -14.17
N LEU A 105 -10.67 -2.32 -14.69
CA LEU A 105 -9.31 -1.80 -14.56
C LEU A 105 -9.22 -0.66 -13.54
N PHE A 106 -10.36 -0.29 -12.93
CA PHE A 106 -10.39 0.73 -11.91
C PHE A 106 -9.49 0.34 -10.73
N SER A 107 -8.67 1.29 -10.30
CA SER A 107 -7.83 1.18 -9.11
C SER A 107 -7.86 2.49 -8.37
N TRP A 108 -7.78 2.42 -7.04
CA TRP A 108 -7.62 3.61 -6.23
C TRP A 108 -6.16 4.05 -6.24
N THR A 109 -5.90 5.34 -6.43
CA THR A 109 -4.53 5.89 -6.37
C THR A 109 -4.38 6.88 -5.22
N ILE A 110 -3.23 6.85 -4.56
CA ILE A 110 -2.85 7.80 -3.50
C ILE A 110 -1.45 8.31 -3.81
N VAL A 111 -1.27 9.62 -3.75
CA VAL A 111 0.06 10.27 -3.83
C VAL A 111 0.37 10.96 -2.52
N HIS A 112 1.55 10.71 -1.98
CA HIS A 112 2.09 11.43 -0.83
C HIS A 112 3.61 11.49 -0.91
N LYS A 113 4.17 12.71 -0.91
CA LYS A 113 5.61 12.94 -1.16
C LYS A 113 6.04 12.21 -2.45
N ASN A 114 7.04 11.35 -2.38
CA ASN A 114 7.59 10.55 -3.48
C ASN A 114 6.90 9.17 -3.64
N ILE A 115 5.80 8.91 -2.93
CA ILE A 115 5.11 7.62 -2.94
C ILE A 115 3.84 7.67 -3.79
N LEU A 116 3.67 6.66 -4.65
CA LEU A 116 2.40 6.33 -5.29
C LEU A 116 1.92 4.99 -4.77
N VAL A 117 0.67 4.95 -4.33
CA VAL A 117 -0.02 3.71 -3.97
C VAL A 117 -1.12 3.46 -4.97
N GLN A 118 -1.16 2.25 -5.52
CA GLN A 118 -2.26 1.73 -6.32
C GLN A 118 -2.94 0.62 -5.53
N LEU A 119 -4.23 0.73 -5.22
CA LEU A 119 -5.00 -0.31 -4.52
C LEU A 119 -6.08 -0.87 -5.45
N ASN A 120 -6.44 -2.14 -5.24
CA ASN A 120 -7.54 -2.79 -5.95
C ASN A 120 -8.84 -1.95 -5.87
N GLY A 121 -9.50 -1.74 -7.01
CA GLY A 121 -10.70 -0.91 -7.14
C GLY A 121 -11.94 -1.43 -6.41
N ASP A 122 -11.97 -2.71 -6.01
CA ASP A 122 -13.07 -3.32 -5.26
C ASP A 122 -13.10 -2.89 -3.78
N LEU A 123 -12.07 -2.19 -3.29
CA LEU A 123 -12.14 -1.51 -1.98
C LEU A 123 -13.31 -0.53 -1.97
N SER A 124 -14.04 -0.50 -0.86
CA SER A 124 -14.98 0.60 -0.61
C SER A 124 -14.24 1.92 -0.45
N GLU A 125 -14.91 3.02 -0.76
CA GLU A 125 -14.35 4.37 -0.60
C GLU A 125 -13.90 4.65 0.85
N ASP A 126 -14.62 4.11 1.84
CA ASP A 126 -14.27 4.25 3.26
C ASP A 126 -12.96 3.54 3.59
N GLN A 127 -12.77 2.30 3.12
CA GLN A 127 -11.50 1.58 3.28
C GLN A 127 -10.36 2.33 2.58
N TYR A 128 -10.57 2.76 1.33
CA TYR A 128 -9.60 3.57 0.58
C TYR A 128 -9.15 4.82 1.36
N LYS A 129 -10.09 5.56 1.95
CA LYS A 129 -9.80 6.76 2.75
C LYS A 129 -8.97 6.46 4.00
N GLU A 130 -9.10 5.27 4.58
CA GLU A 130 -8.25 4.86 5.70
C GLU A 130 -6.79 4.69 5.25
N TYR A 131 -6.53 4.08 4.09
CA TYR A 131 -5.18 4.01 3.50
C TYR A 131 -4.65 5.41 3.16
N GLU A 132 -5.48 6.25 2.53
CA GLU A 132 -5.10 7.62 2.19
C GLU A 132 -4.69 8.41 3.44
N LYS A 133 -5.47 8.29 4.51
CA LYS A 133 -5.18 8.94 5.78
C LYS A 133 -3.88 8.40 6.40
N ALA A 134 -3.73 7.08 6.48
CA ALA A 134 -2.55 6.45 7.06
C ALA A 134 -1.26 6.88 6.34
N LEU A 135 -1.29 6.97 5.01
CA LEU A 135 -0.14 7.44 4.23
C LEU A 135 0.15 8.93 4.47
N LYS A 136 -0.88 9.78 4.44
CA LYS A 136 -0.73 11.24 4.57
C LYS A 136 -0.31 11.71 5.97
N GLU A 137 -0.44 10.85 6.98
CA GLU A 137 0.01 11.13 8.36
C GLU A 137 1.53 10.91 8.55
N LEU A 138 2.24 10.38 7.55
CA LEU A 138 3.71 10.27 7.50
C LEU A 138 4.40 11.59 7.08
#